data_AF-A0A9J5XTL6-F1
#
_entry.id   AF-A0A9J5XTL6-F1
#
_cell.length_a   1.000
_cell.length_b   1.000
_cell.length_c   1.000
_cell.angle_alpha   90.00
_cell.angle_beta   90.00
_cell.angle_gamma   90.00
#
_symmetry.space_group_name_H-M   'P 1'
#
loop_
_entity.id
_entity.type
_entity.pdbx_description
1 polymer ?
#
loop_
_entity_poly.entity_id
_entity_poly.type
_entity_poly.pdbx_seq_one_letter_code
_entity_poly.pdbx_strand_id
1 'polypeptide(L)'
;MKRVKIPKQVDDSVNCGLYTCSIIEYVCRGDMDISMPIFYSKNLRLRYEALLWDYGKRKIDTGAVSENEDSRKGGQLIRKGKKD
;
A
#
# COMPACT_ATOMS: atom_id res chain seq x y z
N MET A 1 -23.21 13.70 -18.59
CA MET A 1 -22.15 13.01 -17.81
C MET A 1 -22.83 12.01 -16.87
N LYS A 2 -22.60 10.70 -17.01
CA LYS A 2 -23.19 9.69 -16.11
C LYS A 2 -22.57 9.86 -14.72
N ARG A 3 -23.41 9.85 -13.67
CA ARG A 3 -22.90 9.85 -12.28
C ARG A 3 -22.22 8.50 -12.04
N VAL A 4 -20.90 8.51 -11.87
CA VAL A 4 -20.15 7.31 -11.45
C VAL A 4 -20.43 7.09 -9.97
N LYS A 5 -21.02 5.95 -9.61
CA LYS A 5 -21.25 5.57 -8.22
C LYS A 5 -19.95 4.98 -7.68
N ILE A 6 -19.08 5.83 -7.15
CA ILE A 6 -17.79 5.40 -6.60
C ILE A 6 -18.02 4.70 -5.26
N PRO A 7 -17.47 3.48 -5.06
CA PRO A 7 -17.50 2.82 -3.77
C PRO A 7 -16.87 3.66 -2.67
N LYS A 8 -17.55 3.75 -1.52
CA LYS A 8 -17.06 4.46 -0.34
C LYS A 8 -16.96 3.51 0.83
N GLN A 9 -15.97 3.74 1.67
CA GLN A 9 -15.86 3.06 2.95
C GLN A 9 -17.05 3.42 3.86
N VAL A 10 -17.32 2.57 4.84
CA VAL A 10 -18.29 2.87 5.90
C VAL A 10 -17.71 3.96 6.81
N ASP A 11 -18.57 4.83 7.33
CA ASP A 11 -18.21 5.82 8.33
C ASP A 11 -17.51 5.14 9.52
N ASP A 12 -16.53 5.83 10.12
CA ASP A 12 -15.66 5.34 11.19
C ASP A 12 -14.79 4.11 10.86
N SER A 13 -14.75 3.66 9.61
CA SER A 13 -13.84 2.60 9.20
C SER A 13 -12.44 3.14 8.82
N VAL A 14 -11.41 2.34 9.11
CA VAL A 14 -9.99 2.64 8.82
C VAL A 14 -9.56 2.10 7.44
N ASN A 15 -10.49 1.97 6.51
CA ASN A 15 -10.25 1.30 5.22
C ASN A 15 -9.93 2.28 4.08
N CYS A 16 -9.64 3.55 4.37
CA CYS A 16 -9.60 4.60 3.35
C CYS A 16 -8.49 4.32 2.32
N GLY A 17 -7.33 3.85 2.78
CA GLY A 17 -6.25 3.42 1.91
C GLY A 17 -6.63 2.25 0.99
N LEU A 18 -7.38 1.25 1.50
CA LEU A 18 -7.82 0.11 0.70
C LEU A 18 -8.76 0.54 -0.43
N TYR A 19 -9.69 1.45 -0.12
CA TYR A 19 -10.62 1.99 -1.12
C TYR A 19 -9.87 2.84 -2.15
N THR A 20 -8.97 3.72 -1.73
CA THR A 20 -8.16 4.56 -2.63
C THR A 20 -7.30 3.71 -3.57
N CYS A 21 -6.53 2.75 -3.04
CA CYS A 21 -5.68 1.87 -3.86
C CYS A 21 -6.49 1.10 -4.89
N SER A 22 -7.66 0.60 -4.50
CA SER A 22 -8.52 -0.17 -5.41
C SER A 22 -9.11 0.69 -6.51
N ILE A 23 -9.60 1.90 -6.18
CA ILE A 23 -10.10 2.83 -7.20
C ILE A 23 -8.98 3.17 -8.19
N ILE A 24 -7.78 3.48 -7.71
CA ILE A 24 -6.61 3.76 -8.57
C ILE A 24 -6.31 2.54 -9.46
N GLU A 25 -6.29 1.32 -8.91
CA GLU A 25 -6.05 0.10 -9.67
C GLU A 25 -7.05 -0.07 -10.81
N TYR A 26 -8.35 0.09 -10.56
CA TYR A 26 -9.40 -0.05 -11.59
C TYR A 26 -9.29 1.04 -12.66
N VAL A 27 -9.09 2.30 -12.26
CA VAL A 27 -8.90 3.41 -13.21
C VAL A 27 -7.67 3.15 -14.09
N CYS A 28 -6.56 2.68 -13.52
CA CYS A 28 -5.36 2.32 -14.27
C CYS A 28 -5.56 1.14 -15.23
N ARG A 29 -6.51 0.25 -14.95
CA ARG A 29 -6.93 -0.85 -15.84
C ARG A 29 -7.87 -0.40 -16.96
N GLY A 30 -8.39 0.84 -16.89
CA GLY A 30 -9.38 1.37 -17.83
C GLY A 30 -10.83 1.06 -17.42
N ASP A 31 -11.05 0.50 -16.23
CA ASP A 31 -12.36 0.12 -15.75
C ASP A 31 -13.04 1.30 -15.02
N MET A 32 -14.05 1.88 -15.67
CA MET A 32 -14.82 3.01 -15.14
C MET A 32 -16.14 2.59 -14.49
N ASP A 33 -16.52 1.31 -14.59
CA ASP A 33 -17.71 0.74 -13.94
C ASP A 33 -17.32 0.00 -12.65
N ILE A 34 -17.05 0.78 -11.62
CA ILE A 34 -16.58 0.28 -10.33
C ILE A 34 -17.79 0.01 -9.42
N SER A 35 -18.28 -1.24 -9.40
CA SER A 35 -19.44 -1.62 -8.57
C SER A 35 -19.07 -2.00 -7.13
N MET A 36 -19.96 -1.72 -6.17
CA MET A 36 -19.78 -2.04 -4.73
C MET A 36 -19.48 -3.53 -4.41
N PRO A 37 -20.06 -4.55 -5.09
CA PRO A 37 -19.76 -5.96 -4.82
C PRO A 37 -18.27 -6.31 -4.96
N ILE A 38 -17.53 -5.53 -5.76
CA ILE A 38 -16.09 -5.68 -5.96
C ILE A 38 -15.29 -5.23 -4.72
N PHE A 39 -15.83 -4.31 -3.93
CA PHE A 39 -15.18 -3.69 -2.78
C PHE A 39 -15.50 -4.39 -1.46
N TYR A 40 -15.26 -5.70 -1.41
CA TYR A 40 -15.32 -6.42 -0.15
C TYR A 40 -14.04 -6.14 0.66
N SER A 41 -14.15 -5.28 1.67
CA SER A 41 -13.00 -4.75 2.43
C SER A 41 -12.09 -5.85 3.00
N LYS A 42 -12.64 -6.99 3.41
CA LYS A 42 -11.86 -8.16 3.88
C LYS A 42 -10.96 -8.73 2.77
N ASN A 43 -11.46 -8.85 1.55
CA ASN A 43 -10.71 -9.40 0.43
C ASN A 43 -9.61 -8.42 -0.02
N LEU A 44 -9.95 -7.12 -0.09
CA LEU A 44 -8.99 -6.07 -0.39
C LEU A 44 -7.87 -6.03 0.65
N ARG A 45 -8.21 -6.11 1.93
CA ARG A 45 -7.24 -6.15 3.03
C ARG A 45 -6.28 -7.32 2.88
N LEU A 46 -6.77 -8.54 2.71
CA LEU A 46 -5.91 -9.72 2.53
C LEU A 46 -4.98 -9.58 1.32
N ARG A 47 -5.48 -9.08 0.19
CA ARG A 47 -4.69 -8.89 -1.03
C ARG A 47 -3.59 -7.85 -0.85
N TYR A 48 -3.93 -6.67 -0.32
CA TYR A 48 -2.94 -5.61 -0.13
C TYR A 48 -1.98 -5.91 1.03
N GLU A 49 -2.41 -6.59 2.09
CA GLU A 49 -1.52 -7.07 3.16
C GLU A 49 -0.47 -8.04 2.60
N ALA A 50 -0.88 -9.02 1.80
CA ALA A 50 0.05 -9.95 1.17
C ALA A 50 1.05 -9.24 0.23
N LEU A 51 0.57 -8.27 -0.57
CA LEU A 51 1.41 -7.48 -1.46
C LEU A 51 2.43 -6.62 -0.70
N LEU A 52 1.99 -5.94 0.35
CA LEU A 52 2.85 -5.11 1.20
C LEU A 52 3.87 -5.95 1.96
N TRP A 53 3.46 -7.13 2.44
CA TRP A 53 4.35 -8.07 3.11
C TRP A 53 5.46 -8.55 2.17
N ASP A 54 5.09 -9.03 0.98
CA ASP A 54 6.05 -9.48 -0.03
C ASP A 54 7.00 -8.36 -0.46
N TYR A 55 6.46 -7.16 -0.71
CA TYR A 55 7.28 -5.99 -1.03
C TYR A 55 8.25 -5.63 0.10
N GLY A 56 7.78 -5.60 1.35
CA GLY A 56 8.61 -5.31 2.52
C GLY A 56 9.72 -6.36 2.70
N LYS A 57 9.37 -7.64 2.54
CA LYS A 57 10.34 -8.74 2.55
C LYS A 57 11.40 -8.59 1.48
N ARG A 58 11.00 -8.37 0.22
CA ARG A 58 11.94 -8.13 -0.88
C ARG A 58 12.84 -6.93 -0.61
N LYS A 59 12.30 -5.82 -0.11
CA LYS A 59 13.07 -4.61 0.21
C LYS A 59 14.14 -4.85 1.28
N ILE A 60 13.80 -5.63 2.31
CA ILE A 60 14.76 -6.05 3.35
C ILE A 60 15.82 -6.96 2.76
N ASP A 61 15.41 -7.98 2.01
CA ASP A 61 16.30 -9.01 1.47
C ASP A 61 17.28 -8.44 0.44
N THR A 62 16.88 -7.45 -0.36
CA THR A 62 17.76 -6.76 -1.32
C THR A 62 18.65 -5.69 -0.66
N GLY A 63 18.58 -5.51 0.66
CA GLY A 63 19.33 -4.46 1.36
C GLY A 63 19.00 -3.05 0.85
N ALA A 64 17.81 -2.86 0.26
CA ALA A 64 17.43 -1.61 -0.37
C ALA A 64 17.18 -0.54 0.70
N VAL A 65 18.22 0.23 1.01
CA VAL A 65 18.10 1.53 1.67
C VAL A 65 17.42 2.44 0.66
N SER A 66 16.26 3.01 1.00
CA SER A 66 15.66 3.93 0.05
C SER A 66 16.57 5.15 -0.10
N GLU A 67 16.78 5.59 -1.33
CA GLU A 67 17.49 6.84 -1.69
C GLU A 67 16.65 8.06 -1.30
N ASN A 68 16.03 8.03 -0.12
CA ASN A 68 15.53 9.22 0.53
C ASN A 68 16.78 9.91 1.09
N GLU A 69 17.55 10.52 0.19
CA GLU A 69 18.57 11.50 0.50
C GLU A 69 17.88 12.72 1.10
N ASP A 70 17.38 12.57 2.33
CA ASP A 70 17.18 13.67 3.24
C ASP A 70 17.87 13.32 4.55
N SER A 71 19.10 13.82 4.64
CA SER A 71 19.98 13.89 5.81
C SER A 71 20.65 12.58 6.28
N ARG A 72 21.82 12.36 5.70
CA ARG A 72 23.00 11.72 6.32
C ARG A 72 23.47 12.42 7.62
N LYS A 73 22.57 12.76 8.54
CA LYS A 73 22.91 13.34 9.85
C LYS A 73 21.96 12.83 10.93
N GLY A 74 22.16 11.58 11.37
CA GLY A 74 21.53 11.13 12.61
C GLY A 74 21.65 9.63 12.92
N GLY A 75 21.64 8.77 11.91
CA GLY A 75 21.53 7.32 12.12
C GLY A 75 22.84 6.51 12.10
N GLN A 76 24.00 7.13 11.89
CA GLN A 76 25.27 6.42 11.72
C GLN A 76 25.96 6.07 13.05
N LEU A 77 25.17 5.85 14.09
CA LEU A 77 25.59 5.24 15.34
C LEU A 77 24.50 4.24 15.69
N ILE A 78 24.67 2.96 15.32
CA ILE A 78 24.28 1.70 16.00
C ILE A 78 24.33 0.60 14.92
N ARG A 79 25.49 0.35 14.30
CA ARG A 79 25.84 -0.94 13.67
C ARG A 79 27.36 -1.12 13.67
N LYS A 80 27.94 -1.24 14.86
CA LYS A 80 29.29 -1.81 15.02
C LYS A 80 29.33 -2.69 16.27
N GLY A 81 29.70 -3.95 16.06
CA GLY A 81 29.84 -5.00 17.08
C GLY A 81 28.73 -6.05 16.91
N LYS A 82 28.98 -7.32 16.58
CA LYS A 82 30.21 -8.11 16.71
C LYS A 82 30.12 -9.26 15.70
N LYS A 83 31.15 -9.43 14.86
CA LYS A 83 31.47 -10.72 14.21
C LYS A 83 32.16 -11.60 15.27
N ASP A 84 32.00 -12.91 15.08
CA ASP A 84 32.54 -14.02 15.88
C ASP A 84 34.01 -13.83 16.31
#